data_AF-A0A643C5G1-F1
#
_entry.id   AF-A0A643C5G1-F1
#
_cell.length_a   1.000
_cell.length_b   1.000
_cell.length_c   1.000
_cell.angle_alpha   90.00
_cell.angle_beta   90.00
_cell.angle_gamma   90.00
#
_symmetry.space_group_name_H-M   'P 1'
#
loop_
_entity.id
_entity.type
_entity.pdbx_description
1 polymer ?
#
loop_
_entity_poly.entity_id
_entity_poly.type
_entity_poly.pdbx_seq_one_letter_code
_entity_poly.pdbx_strand_id
1 'polypeptide(L)' 'MHDAILEDLFFPSEIVAKRICMKLDGSRLIKVHLDKAQQNNVEHKFETFSGVYKKLTGKDVNFEFPEFQS' A
#
# COMPACT_ATOMS: atom_id res chain seq x y z
N MET A 1 6.43 -12.21 6.59
CA MET A 1 5.31 -12.90 5.88
C MET A 1 4.31 -11.90 5.29
N HIS A 2 3.79 -10.94 6.07
CA HIS A 2 2.80 -9.95 5.56
C HIS A 2 3.35 -8.95 4.54
N ASP A 3 4.67 -8.72 4.50
CA ASP A 3 5.33 -7.85 3.52
C ASP A 3 5.33 -8.46 2.11
N ALA A 4 5.59 -9.77 2.01
CA ALA A 4 5.59 -10.51 0.75
C ALA A 4 4.23 -10.48 0.03
N ILE A 5 3.12 -10.36 0.77
CA ILE A 5 1.77 -10.25 0.19
C ILE A 5 1.60 -8.91 -0.53
N LEU A 6 2.17 -7.83 -0.01
CA LEU A 6 2.10 -6.52 -0.67
C LEU A 6 2.96 -6.50 -1.92
N GLU A 7 4.14 -7.11 -1.89
CA GLU A 7 5.00 -7.22 -3.07
C GLU A 7 4.34 -8.04 -4.18
N ASP A 8 3.68 -9.15 -3.84
CA ASP A 8 2.96 -10.00 -4.80
C ASP A 8 1.74 -9.28 -5.42
N LEU A 9 0.99 -8.52 -4.62
CA LEU A 9 -0.19 -7.78 -5.09
C LEU A 9 0.16 -6.68 -6.10
N PHE A 10 1.35 -6.08 -5.99
CA PHE A 10 1.75 -4.93 -6.80
C PHE A 10 2.65 -5.28 -7.99
N PHE A 11 3.06 -6.54 -8.16
CA PHE A 11 3.85 -6.95 -9.32
C PHE A 11 3.16 -6.59 -10.64
N PRO A 12 3.83 -5.92 -11.60
CA PRO A 12 5.26 -5.61 -11.70
C PRO A 12 5.70 -4.25 -11.12
N SER A 13 4.79 -3.50 -10.49
CA SER A 13 5.07 -2.19 -9.89
C SER A 13 5.82 -2.34 -8.57
N GLU A 14 6.91 -1.60 -8.40
CA GLU A 14 7.66 -1.59 -7.14
C GLU A 14 7.04 -0.65 -6.09
N ILE A 15 7.19 -1.06 -4.82
CA ILE A 15 6.83 -0.24 -3.66
C ILE A 15 8.06 0.61 -3.31
N VAL A 16 7.94 1.93 -3.48
CA VAL A 16 9.02 2.88 -3.22
C VAL A 16 9.24 3.08 -1.73
N ALA A 17 8.16 3.10 -0.95
CA ALA A 17 8.27 3.21 0.50
C ALA A 17 7.09 2.56 1.23
N LYS A 18 7.36 2.15 2.45
CA LYS A 18 6.35 1.64 3.39
C LYS A 18 6.52 2.32 4.74
N ARG A 19 5.44 2.89 5.26
CA ARG A 19 5.40 3.52 6.59
C ARG A 19 4.30 2.87 7.42
N ILE A 20 4.60 2.58 8.68
CA ILE A 20 3.62 2.07 9.64
C ILE A 20 3.33 3.21 10.61
N CYS A 21 2.12 3.75 10.56
CA CYS A 21 1.66 4.76 11.50
C CYS A 21 0.86 4.07 12.62
N MET A 22 1.30 4.26 13.86
CA MET A 22 0.53 3.83 15.03
C MET A 22 -0.35 4.99 15.48
N LYS A 23 -1.66 4.73 15.58
CA LYS A 23 -2.62 5.69 16.10
C LYS A 23 -2.66 5.62 17.63
N LEU A 24 -3.19 6.68 18.25
CA LEU A 24 -3.37 6.78 19.71
C LEU A 24 -4.32 5.70 20.26
N ASP A 25 -5.23 5.18 19.43
CA ASP A 25 -6.14 4.08 19.74
C ASP A 25 -5.46 2.68 19.70
N GLY A 26 -4.15 2.61 19.40
CA GLY A 26 -3.39 1.38 19.29
C GLY A 26 -3.53 0.67 17.94
N SER A 27 -4.36 1.19 17.02
CA SER A 27 -4.48 0.65 15.67
C SER A 27 -3.27 1.00 14.82
N ARG A 28 -2.96 0.12 13.86
CA ARG A 28 -1.83 0.26 12.94
C ARG A 28 -2.36 0.55 11.54
N LEU A 29 -1.99 1.69 10.99
CA LEU A 29 -2.26 2.03 9.59
C LEU A 29 -0.98 1.86 8.79
N ILE A 30 -1.03 1.03 7.75
CA ILE A 30 0.09 0.85 6.83
C ILE A 30 -0.11 1.82 5.66
N LYS A 31 0.87 2.69 5.42
CA LYS A 31 0.93 3.56 4.26
C LYS A 31 1.98 3.02 3.29
N VAL A 32 1.56 2.76 2.06
CA VAL A 32 2.41 2.23 0.99
C VAL A 32 2.50 3.29 -0.09
N HIS A 33 3.72 3.69 -0.41
CA HIS A 33 4.01 4.63 -1.49
C HIS A 33 4.46 3.85 -2.71
N LEU A 34 3.77 4.06 -3.83
CA LEU A 34 4.09 3.44 -5.11
C LEU A 34 4.81 4.42 -6.01
N ASP A 35 5.47 3.89 -7.04
CA ASP A 35 6.10 4.73 -8.05
C ASP A 35 5.06 5.50 -8.88
N LYS A 36 5.32 6.79 -9.08
CA LYS A 36 4.40 7.69 -9.77
C LYS A 36 4.25 7.34 -11.26
N ALA A 37 5.23 6.68 -11.88
CA ALA A 37 5.14 6.26 -13.29
C ALA A 37 4.05 5.21 -13.52
N GLN A 38 3.62 4.49 -12.47
CA GLN A 38 2.60 3.45 -12.58
C GLN A 38 1.19 3.94 -12.21
N GLN A 39 1.03 5.23 -11.87
CA GLN A 39 -0.23 5.79 -11.36
C GLN A 39 -1.46 5.42 -12.20
N ASN A 40 -1.40 5.69 -13.51
CA ASN A 40 -2.52 5.41 -14.42
C ASN A 40 -2.91 3.91 -14.46
N ASN A 41 -1.97 3.01 -14.19
CA ASN A 41 -2.17 1.56 -14.31
C ASN A 41 -2.72 0.92 -13.03
N VAL A 42 -2.43 1.50 -11.86
CA VAL A 42 -2.72 0.86 -10.56
C VAL A 42 -3.68 1.65 -9.68
N GLU A 43 -3.87 2.94 -9.91
CA GLU A 43 -4.72 3.81 -9.07
C GLU A 43 -6.16 3.30 -8.95
N HIS A 44 -6.76 2.88 -10.07
CA HIS A 44 -8.12 2.33 -10.10
C HIS A 44 -8.27 0.97 -9.39
N LYS A 45 -7.16 0.34 -9.00
CA LYS A 45 -7.15 -0.98 -8.31
C LYS A 45 -6.93 -0.86 -6.80
N PHE A 46 -6.67 0.34 -6.28
CA PHE A 46 -6.34 0.56 -4.87
C PHE A 46 -7.42 0.07 -3.91
N GLU A 47 -8.69 0.30 -4.24
CA GLU A 47 -9.81 -0.16 -3.42
C GLU A 47 -9.83 -1.68 -3.29
N THR A 48 -9.61 -2.38 -4.41
CA THR A 48 -9.51 -3.85 -4.45
C THR A 48 -8.32 -4.35 -3.63
N PHE A 49 -7.14 -3.75 -3.78
CA PHE A 49 -5.96 -4.15 -3.04
C PHE A 49 -6.11 -3.94 -1.52
N SER A 50 -6.73 -2.83 -1.12
CA SER A 50 -7.00 -2.56 0.30
C SER A 50 -7.97 -3.59 0.88
N GLY A 51 -9.03 -3.92 0.13
CA GLY A 51 -10.00 -4.95 0.51
C GLY A 51 -9.38 -6.33 0.67
N VAL A 52 -8.56 -6.76 -0.31
CA VAL A 52 -7.87 -8.07 -0.27
C VAL A 52 -6.88 -8.13 0.89
N TYR A 53 -6.06 -7.09 1.08
CA TYR A 53 -5.08 -7.06 2.17
C TYR A 53 -5.76 -7.09 3.54
N LYS A 54 -6.87 -6.35 3.71
CA LYS A 54 -7.69 -6.38 4.91
C LYS A 54 -8.32 -7.75 5.15
N LYS A 55 -8.79 -8.42 4.10
CA LYS A 55 -9.38 -9.77 4.20
C LYS A 55 -8.34 -10.83 4.60
N LEU A 56 -7.13 -10.75 4.06
CA LEU A 56 -6.05 -11.72 4.32
C LEU A 56 -5.35 -11.49 5.65
N THR A 57 -5.17 -10.24 6.07
CA THR A 57 -4.30 -9.89 7.20
C THR A 57 -5.02 -9.21 8.37
N GLY A 58 -6.25 -8.75 8.16
CA GLY A 58 -7.01 -7.97 9.15
C GLY A 58 -6.48 -6.56 9.38
N LYS A 59 -5.52 -6.08 8.57
CA LYS A 59 -4.88 -4.77 8.72
C LYS A 59 -5.36 -3.81 7.64
N ASP A 60 -5.55 -2.56 8.03
CA ASP A 60 -5.85 -1.48 7.10
C ASP A 60 -4.57 -0.96 6.43
N VAL A 61 -4.65 -0.85 5.10
CA VAL A 61 -3.58 -0.33 4.25
C VAL A 61 -4.12 0.82 3.39
N ASN A 62 -3.31 1.88 3.28
CA ASN A 62 -3.56 3.02 2.43
C ASN A 62 -2.46 3.12 1.37
N PHE A 63 -2.85 3.32 0.11
CA PHE A 63 -1.94 3.45 -1.02
C PHE A 63 -1.89 4.91 -1.47
N GLU A 64 -0.68 5.42 -1.64
CA GLU A 64 -0.42 6.83 -1.95
C GLU A 64 0.68 6.92 -3.02
N PHE A 65 0.67 7.97 -3.84
CA PHE A 65 1.82 8.31 -4.68
C PHE A 65 2.59 9.46 -4.02
N PRO A 66 3.93 9.42 -3.98
CA PRO A 66 4.70 10.54 -3.49
C PRO A 66 4.50 11.76 -4.39
N GLU A 67 4.17 12.91 -3.80
CA GLU A 67 4.03 14.18 -4.53
C GLU A 67 5.39 14.70 -5.04
N PHE A 68 6.47 14.41 -4.31
CA PHE A 68 7.84 14.80 -4.62
C PHE A 68 8.73 13.56 -4.84
N GLN A 69 9.14 13.32 -6.08
CA GLN A 69 10.37 12.61 -6.42
C GLN A 69 11.37 13.70 -6.84
N SER A 70 12.37 13.99 -6.02
CA SER A 70 13.50 14.86 -6.38
C SER A 70 14.72 14.03 -6.75
#